data_AF-A0A1Y1XHI9-F1
#
_entry.id   AF-A0A1Y1XHI9-F1
#
_cell.length_a   1.000
_cell.length_b   1.000
_cell.length_c   1.000
_cell.angle_alpha   90.00
_cell.angle_beta   90.00
_cell.angle_gamma   90.00
#
_symmetry.space_group_name_H-M   'P 1'
#
loop_
_entity.id
_entity.type
_entity.pdbx_description
1 polymer ?
#
loop_
_entity_poly.entity_id
_entity_poly.type
_entity_poly.pdbx_seq_one_letter_code
_entity_poly.pdbx_strand_id
1 'polypeptide(L)'
;MKLDIILLSTAMLIITAQCNAWCPPWKSGSSMYVCKSTGKAKCINVSSGNACINLTGGPFISGYSAGSHKCTIYSEVKCGGNSYIVDKAGYSRFPKAARSLKCPCV
;
A
#
# COMPACT_ATOMS: atom_id res chain seq x y z
N MET A 1 36.59 47.96 -21.84
CA MET A 1 36.09 46.58 -21.71
C MET A 1 35.40 46.46 -20.37
N LYS A 2 34.08 46.32 -20.36
CA LYS A 2 33.25 46.26 -19.15
C LYS A 2 32.68 44.84 -19.12
N LEU A 3 33.04 44.05 -18.10
CA LEU A 3 32.62 42.66 -17.94
C LEU A 3 31.26 42.65 -17.22
N ASP A 4 30.21 42.27 -17.93
CA ASP A 4 28.91 41.95 -17.34
C ASP A 4 28.94 40.50 -16.80
N ILE A 5 28.99 40.37 -15.48
CA ILE A 5 28.85 39.08 -14.79
C ILE A 5 27.35 38.82 -14.62
N ILE A 6 26.80 38.00 -15.52
CA ILE A 6 25.44 37.49 -15.41
C ILE A 6 25.44 36.42 -14.30
N LEU A 7 24.94 36.79 -13.11
CA LEU A 7 24.63 35.86 -12.03
C LEU A 7 23.47 34.95 -12.50
N LEU A 8 23.81 33.79 -13.06
CA LEU A 8 22.86 32.70 -13.31
C LEU A 8 22.35 32.19 -11.97
N SER A 9 21.16 32.62 -11.59
CA SER A 9 20.40 32.08 -10.46
C SER A 9 20.02 30.63 -10.80
N THR A 10 20.79 29.67 -10.30
CA THR A 10 20.44 28.26 -10.33
C THR A 10 19.30 28.00 -9.34
N ALA A 11 18.08 28.17 -9.82
CA ALA A 11 16.89 27.68 -9.14
C ALA A 11 16.99 26.14 -9.05
N MET A 12 17.37 25.65 -7.88
CA MET A 12 17.41 24.23 -7.56
C MET A 12 15.96 23.74 -7.53
N LEU A 13 15.49 23.14 -8.63
CA LEU A 13 14.21 22.42 -8.66
C LEU A 13 14.34 21.23 -7.70
N ILE A 14 13.80 21.39 -6.50
CA ILE A 14 13.50 20.27 -5.62
C ILE A 14 12.34 19.54 -6.29
N ILE A 15 12.66 18.54 -7.12
CA ILE A 15 11.68 17.55 -7.54
C ILE A 15 11.37 16.79 -6.26
N THR A 16 10.33 17.21 -5.54
CA THR A 16 9.70 16.35 -4.55
C THR A 16 9.15 15.17 -5.35
N ALA A 17 9.97 14.13 -5.49
CA ALA A 17 9.50 12.83 -5.92
C ALA A 17 8.42 12.46 -4.91
N GLN A 18 7.16 12.75 -5.24
CA GLN A 18 6.05 12.04 -4.65
C GLN A 18 6.35 10.59 -4.98
N CYS A 19 6.93 9.87 -4.02
CA CYS A 19 7.09 8.43 -4.06
C CYS A 19 5.68 7.85 -4.07
N ASN A 20 5.01 7.94 -5.22
CA ASN A 20 3.87 7.13 -5.57
C ASN A 20 4.44 5.73 -5.52
N ALA A 21 4.19 5.07 -4.39
CA ALA A 21 4.81 3.81 -4.09
C ALA A 21 4.63 2.85 -5.27
N TRP A 22 5.75 2.54 -5.90
CA TRP A 22 5.86 1.73 -7.09
C TRP A 22 7.04 0.81 -6.83
N CYS A 23 6.86 -0.49 -7.02
CA CYS A 23 7.95 -1.42 -6.85
C CYS A 23 9.03 -1.17 -7.91
N PRO A 24 10.32 -1.32 -7.55
CA PRO A 24 11.39 -1.35 -8.54
C PRO A 24 11.07 -2.38 -9.64
N PRO A 25 11.52 -2.19 -10.89
CA PRO A 25 11.20 -3.09 -12.02
C PRO A 25 11.53 -4.57 -11.78
N TRP A 26 12.48 -4.86 -10.90
CA TRP A 26 12.93 -6.20 -10.53
C TRP A 26 12.19 -6.79 -9.31
N LYS A 27 11.20 -6.08 -8.75
CA LYS A 27 10.38 -6.52 -7.62
C LYS A 27 8.90 -6.44 -7.96
N SER A 28 8.15 -7.41 -7.46
CA SER A 28 6.69 -7.43 -7.63
C SER A 28 6.00 -6.95 -6.36
N GLY A 29 4.79 -6.41 -6.49
CA GLY A 29 3.97 -6.14 -5.32
C GLY A 29 3.48 -7.45 -4.71
N SER A 30 3.80 -7.69 -3.44
CA SER A 30 3.13 -8.73 -2.68
C SER A 30 1.63 -8.45 -2.63
N SER A 31 0.85 -9.51 -2.49
CA SER A 31 -0.60 -9.43 -2.53
C SER A 31 -1.23 -10.07 -1.31
N MET A 32 -2.52 -9.82 -1.16
CA MET A 32 -3.34 -10.29 -0.05
C MET A 32 -4.70 -10.70 -0.57
N TYR A 33 -5.25 -11.77 0.01
CA TYR A 33 -6.65 -12.14 -0.16
C TYR A 33 -7.47 -11.44 0.93
N VAL A 34 -8.35 -10.52 0.53
CA VAL A 34 -9.32 -9.86 1.41
C VAL A 34 -10.72 -10.37 1.11
N CYS A 35 -11.48 -10.67 2.16
CA CYS A 35 -12.69 -11.48 2.05
C CYS A 35 -13.90 -10.79 2.68
N LYS A 36 -15.06 -10.90 2.04
CA LYS A 36 -16.31 -10.26 2.51
C LYS A 36 -17.05 -11.06 3.59
N SER A 37 -16.67 -12.32 3.79
CA SER A 37 -17.25 -13.20 4.81
C SER A 37 -16.18 -13.62 5.83
N THR A 38 -16.62 -14.05 7.02
CA THR A 38 -15.73 -14.66 8.02
C THR A 38 -15.19 -16.00 7.53
N GLY A 39 -14.13 -16.50 8.15
CA GLY A 39 -13.50 -17.77 7.79
C GLY A 39 -12.77 -17.74 6.46
N LYS A 40 -12.37 -16.55 5.98
CA LYS A 40 -11.62 -16.36 4.72
C LYS A 40 -12.38 -16.86 3.50
N ALA A 41 -13.68 -16.56 3.44
CA ALA A 41 -14.57 -16.92 2.34
C ALA A 41 -14.98 -15.70 1.49
N LYS A 42 -15.21 -15.91 0.19
CA LYS A 42 -15.54 -14.86 -0.81
C LYS A 42 -14.45 -13.78 -0.88
N CYS A 43 -13.24 -14.23 -1.21
CA CYS A 43 -12.05 -13.39 -1.25
C CYS A 43 -11.77 -12.82 -2.63
N ILE A 44 -11.16 -11.64 -2.66
CA ILE A 44 -10.52 -11.07 -3.83
C ILE A 44 -9.03 -10.92 -3.54
N ASN A 45 -8.19 -11.10 -4.56
CA ASN A 45 -6.76 -10.86 -4.45
C ASN A 45 -6.47 -9.37 -4.75
N VAL A 46 -5.70 -8.72 -3.89
CA VAL A 46 -5.28 -7.33 -4.04
C VAL A 46 -3.77 -7.25 -3.83
N SER A 47 -3.04 -6.78 -4.84
CA SER A 47 -1.63 -6.39 -4.73
C SER A 47 -1.53 -4.88 -4.59
N SER A 48 -0.59 -4.41 -3.77
CA SER A 48 -0.40 -2.96 -3.59
C SER A 48 1.01 -2.43 -3.77
N GLY A 49 2.03 -3.30 -3.86
CA GLY A 49 3.38 -2.86 -4.26
C GLY A 49 3.98 -1.71 -3.45
N ASN A 50 3.91 -1.82 -2.13
CA ASN A 50 4.28 -0.82 -1.12
C ASN A 50 3.44 0.46 -1.13
N ALA A 51 2.42 0.53 -2.00
CA ALA A 51 1.43 1.59 -2.02
C ALA A 51 0.28 1.32 -1.09
N CYS A 52 -0.33 2.41 -0.65
CA CYS A 52 -1.63 2.34 -0.01
C CYS A 52 -2.71 2.25 -1.10
N ILE A 53 -3.56 1.23 -1.01
CA ILE A 53 -4.70 1.06 -1.92
C ILE A 53 -6.00 1.02 -1.12
N ASN A 54 -6.99 1.79 -1.58
CA ASN A 54 -8.34 1.76 -1.05
C ASN A 54 -9.09 0.54 -1.57
N LEU A 55 -9.72 -0.19 -0.67
CA LEU A 55 -10.54 -1.35 -0.99
C LEU A 55 -11.95 -0.91 -1.36
N THR A 56 -12.38 -1.24 -2.56
CA THR A 56 -13.74 -0.97 -3.05
C THR A 56 -14.63 -2.20 -2.95
N GLY A 57 -15.94 -2.00 -2.76
CA GLY A 57 -16.91 -3.10 -2.67
C GLY A 57 -16.95 -3.85 -1.33
N GLY A 58 -16.40 -3.27 -0.26
CA GLY A 58 -16.41 -3.83 1.11
C GLY A 58 -17.79 -3.83 1.80
N PRO A 59 -17.88 -4.24 3.08
CA PRO A 59 -16.76 -4.40 4.02
C PRO A 59 -15.98 -5.71 3.82
N PHE A 60 -14.65 -5.63 3.93
CA PHE A 60 -13.77 -6.79 3.99
C PHE A 60 -13.47 -7.11 5.46
N ILE A 61 -13.83 -8.31 5.90
CA ILE A 61 -13.87 -8.66 7.33
C ILE A 61 -12.98 -9.85 7.69
N SER A 62 -12.34 -10.49 6.73
CA SER A 62 -11.33 -11.53 6.98
C SER A 62 -10.36 -11.60 5.80
N GLY A 63 -9.27 -12.36 5.93
CA GLY A 63 -8.25 -12.45 4.87
C GLY A 63 -6.88 -12.91 5.34
N TYR A 64 -5.97 -13.06 4.39
CA TYR A 64 -4.61 -13.59 4.60
C TYR A 64 -3.68 -13.10 3.49
N SER A 65 -2.39 -12.96 3.78
CA SER A 65 -1.42 -12.56 2.77
C SER A 65 -1.14 -13.69 1.77
N ALA A 66 -0.88 -13.32 0.52
CA ALA A 66 -0.46 -14.25 -0.53
C ALA A 66 1.06 -14.45 -0.44
N GLY A 67 1.47 -15.52 0.25
CA GLY A 67 2.88 -15.90 0.39
C GLY A 67 3.42 -15.71 1.80
N SER A 68 4.75 -15.62 1.94
CA SER A 68 5.43 -15.48 3.24
C SER A 68 5.50 -14.03 3.75
N HIS A 69 5.18 -13.07 2.90
CA HIS A 69 5.27 -11.65 3.23
C HIS A 69 4.02 -11.18 3.97
N LYS A 70 4.20 -10.19 4.84
CA LYS A 70 3.11 -9.63 5.64
C LYS A 70 2.56 -8.38 4.96
N CYS A 71 1.24 -8.26 4.90
CA CYS A 71 0.55 -7.05 4.48
C CYS A 71 -0.02 -6.35 5.70
N THR A 72 -0.29 -5.05 5.59
CA THR A 72 -0.98 -4.28 6.62
C THR A 72 -2.34 -3.86 6.09
N ILE A 73 -3.38 -4.11 6.87
CA ILE A 73 -4.72 -3.58 6.60
C ILE A 73 -5.01 -2.39 7.52
N TYR A 74 -5.90 -1.51 7.08
CA TYR A 74 -6.28 -0.31 7.80
C TYR A 74 -7.81 -0.20 7.87
N SER A 75 -8.32 0.29 8.99
CA SER A 75 -9.77 0.44 9.22
C SER A 75 -10.40 1.57 8.42
N GLU A 76 -9.61 2.49 7.87
CA GLU A 76 -10.06 3.62 7.05
C GLU A 76 -9.39 3.62 5.67
N VAL A 77 -9.83 4.54 4.81
CA VAL A 77 -9.22 4.77 3.49
C VAL A 77 -7.85 5.47 3.63
N LYS A 78 -7.06 5.48 2.56
CA LYS A 78 -5.73 6.10 2.49
C LYS A 78 -4.77 5.63 3.60
N CYS A 79 -4.96 4.41 4.08
CA CYS A 79 -4.16 3.79 5.14
C CYS A 79 -4.21 4.57 6.46
N GLY A 80 -5.37 5.16 6.75
CA GLY A 80 -5.66 5.81 8.03
C GLY A 80 -6.31 4.88 9.06
N GLY A 81 -6.49 5.40 10.27
CA GLY A 81 -7.12 4.67 11.38
C GLY A 81 -6.25 3.53 11.94
N ASN A 82 -6.89 2.51 12.51
CA ASN A 82 -6.21 1.38 13.11
C ASN A 82 -5.58 0.47 12.06
N SER A 83 -4.34 0.06 12.28
CA SER A 83 -3.60 -0.84 11.41
C SER A 83 -3.43 -2.23 12.03
N TYR A 84 -3.51 -3.27 11.19
CA TYR A 84 -3.24 -4.66 11.61
C TYR A 84 -2.36 -5.37 10.60
N ILE A 85 -1.33 -6.06 11.09
CA ILE A 85 -0.45 -6.88 10.27
C ILE A 85 -1.12 -8.22 10.00
N VAL A 86 -1.15 -8.62 8.74
CA VAL A 86 -1.76 -9.85 8.24
C VAL A 86 -0.70 -10.66 7.50
N ASP A 87 -0.46 -11.87 7.96
CA ASP A 87 0.47 -12.83 7.37
C ASP A 87 -0.29 -13.95 6.64
N LYS A 88 0.43 -15.02 6.29
CA LYS A 88 -0.09 -16.18 5.57
C LYS A 88 -1.16 -16.93 6.38
N ALA A 89 -1.03 -16.97 7.70
CA ALA A 89 -2.05 -17.56 8.55
C ALA A 89 -3.30 -16.68 8.51
N GLY A 90 -3.13 -15.37 8.56
CA GLY A 90 -4.19 -14.38 8.41
C GLY A 90 -5.26 -14.44 9.51
N TYR A 91 -6.41 -13.84 9.25
CA TYR A 91 -7.50 -13.73 10.21
C TYR A 91 -8.77 -14.36 9.66
N SER A 92 -9.43 -15.20 10.47
CA SER A 92 -10.79 -15.66 10.20
C SER A 92 -11.82 -14.55 10.43
N ARG A 93 -11.48 -13.54 11.23
CA ARG A 93 -12.21 -12.28 11.38
C ARG A 93 -11.23 -11.19 11.78
N PHE A 94 -11.17 -10.09 11.04
CA PHE A 94 -10.36 -8.94 11.42
C PHE A 94 -10.95 -8.25 12.66
N PRO A 95 -10.11 -7.62 13.50
CA PRO A 95 -10.58 -6.83 14.62
C PRO A 95 -11.47 -5.66 14.19
N LYS A 96 -11.17 -5.06 13.03
CA LYS A 96 -11.98 -4.05 12.33
C LYS A 96 -12.02 -4.37 10.85
N ALA A 97 -13.12 -4.00 10.18
CA ALA A 97 -13.24 -4.19 8.73
C ALA A 97 -12.18 -3.38 7.99
N ALA A 98 -11.48 -4.03 7.05
CA ALA A 98 -10.47 -3.39 6.24
C ALA A 98 -11.11 -2.47 5.19
N ARG A 99 -10.58 -1.25 5.07
CA ARG A 99 -10.99 -0.24 4.08
C ARG A 99 -9.84 0.18 3.16
N SER A 100 -8.60 0.01 3.59
CA SER A 100 -7.42 0.10 2.72
C SER A 100 -6.35 -0.88 3.18
N LEU A 101 -5.35 -1.12 2.34
CA LEU A 101 -4.23 -1.99 2.65
C LEU A 101 -2.92 -1.52 2.03
N LYS A 102 -1.83 -2.07 2.56
CA LYS A 102 -0.47 -1.91 2.05
C LYS A 102 0.30 -3.23 2.20
N CYS A 103 0.70 -3.82 1.08
CA CYS A 103 1.59 -4.97 0.97
C CYS A 103 2.97 -4.50 0.48
N PRO A 104 4.09 -5.10 0.92
CA PRO A 104 5.43 -4.69 0.51
C PRO A 104 5.75 -5.10 -0.94
N CYS A 105 6.83 -4.53 -1.49
CA CYS A 105 7.48 -5.06 -2.68
C CYS A 105 8.37 -6.24 -2.33
N VAL A 106 8.35 -7.28 -3.15
CA VAL A 106 9.05 -8.55 -2.94
C VAL A 106 9.94 -8.85 -4.13
#